data_AF-A0A945IT03-F1
#
_entry.id   AF-A0A945IT03-F1
#
_cell.length_a   1.000
_cell.length_b   1.000
_cell.length_c   1.000
_cell.angle_alpha   90.00
_cell.angle_beta   90.00
_cell.angle_gamma   90.00
#
_symmetry.space_group_name_H-M   'P 1'
#
loop_
_entity.id
_entity.type
_entity.pdbx_description
1 polymer ?
#
loop_
_entity_poly.entity_id
_entity_poly.type
_entity_poly.pdbx_seq_one_letter_code
_entity_poly.pdbx_strand_id
1 'polypeptide(L)' 'MTLKQHFTEHPASVDETYFEHFKVAARFARCLTIAAGAAAVHAVIPSMCTKTASERICELHSEMTAGKRGAARSLESAA' A
#
# COMPACT_ATOMS: atom_id res chain seq x y z
N MET A 1 -17.65 -21.74 -0.49
CA MET A 1 -16.36 -21.06 -0.70
C MET A 1 -15.75 -20.79 0.66
N THR A 2 -14.63 -21.44 0.98
CA THR A 2 -14.04 -21.43 2.33
C THR A 2 -13.13 -20.22 2.48
N LEU A 3 -13.20 -19.50 3.61
CA LEU A 3 -12.39 -18.31 3.93
C LEU A 3 -10.90 -18.47 3.57
N LYS A 4 -10.35 -19.69 3.69
CA LYS A 4 -8.97 -20.03 3.29
C LYS A 4 -8.64 -19.66 1.85
N GLN A 5 -9.55 -19.85 0.89
CA GLN A 5 -9.30 -19.59 -0.54
C GLN A 5 -8.95 -18.13 -0.83
N HIS A 6 -9.67 -17.18 -0.23
CA HIS A 6 -9.37 -15.75 -0.36
C HIS A 6 -8.04 -15.33 0.28
N PHE A 7 -7.57 -16.07 1.28
CA PHE A 7 -6.33 -15.76 2.00
C PHE A 7 -5.11 -16.51 1.46
N THR A 8 -5.28 -17.59 0.67
CA THR A 8 -4.16 -18.40 0.14
C THR A 8 -3.97 -18.32 -1.37
N GLU A 9 -4.99 -17.97 -2.16
CA GLU A 9 -4.83 -17.87 -3.63
C GLU A 9 -4.05 -16.61 -4.06
N HIS A 10 -4.09 -15.52 -3.29
CA HIS A 10 -3.30 -14.32 -3.57
C HIS A 10 -1.80 -14.40 -3.17
N PRO A 11 -1.39 -14.96 -2.02
CA PRO A 11 0.05 -15.08 -1.70
C PRO A 11 0.78 -16.14 -2.56
N ALA A 12 0.06 -17.09 -3.14
CA ALA A 12 0.65 -18.11 -4.02
C ALA A 12 1.11 -17.57 -5.38
N SER A 13 0.59 -16.41 -5.85
CA SER A 13 0.98 -15.83 -7.14
C SER A 13 2.26 -14.97 -7.09
N VAL A 14 2.83 -14.75 -5.89
CA VAL A 14 3.98 -13.84 -5.69
C VAL A 14 5.13 -14.41 -4.85
N ASP A 15 5.11 -15.70 -4.50
CA ASP A 15 6.19 -16.36 -3.74
C ASP A 15 6.49 -15.67 -2.38
N GLU A 16 5.48 -15.05 -1.77
CA GLU A 16 5.58 -14.42 -0.44
C GLU A 16 4.79 -15.24 0.59
N THR A 17 5.35 -15.42 1.79
CA THR A 17 4.57 -15.99 2.89
C THR A 17 3.43 -15.03 3.24
N TYR A 18 2.28 -15.54 3.70
CA TYR A 18 1.15 -14.71 4.14
C TYR A 18 1.57 -13.60 5.11
N PHE A 19 2.56 -13.88 5.97
CA PHE A 19 3.07 -12.92 6.93
C PHE A 19 3.90 -11.78 6.27
N GLU A 20 4.65 -12.06 5.20
CA GLU A 20 5.31 -11.01 4.41
C GLU A 20 4.28 -10.10 3.74
N HIS A 21 3.29 -10.70 3.07
CA HIS A 21 2.23 -9.94 2.41
C HIS A 21 1.40 -9.11 3.41
N PHE A 22 1.04 -9.71 4.56
CA PHE A 22 0.32 -9.03 5.63
C PHE A 22 1.11 -7.85 6.21
N LYS A 23 2.43 -8.00 6.44
CA LYS A 23 3.27 -6.91 6.94
C LYS A 23 3.26 -5.72 5.98
N VAL A 24 3.33 -5.98 4.69
CA VAL A 24 3.31 -4.95 3.64
C VAL A 24 1.93 -4.30 3.60
N ALA A 25 0.86 -5.08 3.50
CA ALA A 25 -0.51 -4.55 3.50
C ALA A 25 -0.80 -3.71 4.75
N ALA A 26 -0.37 -4.17 5.94
CA ALA A 26 -0.51 -3.43 7.19
C ALA A 26 0.31 -2.12 7.21
N ARG A 27 1.50 -2.10 6.60
CA ARG A 27 2.30 -0.88 6.43
C ARG A 27 1.57 0.13 5.55
N PHE A 28 1.05 -0.30 4.41
CA PHE A 28 0.28 0.53 3.50
C PHE A 28 -0.96 1.12 4.18
N ALA A 29 -1.73 0.28 4.88
CA ALA A 29 -2.91 0.71 5.63
C ALA A 29 -2.59 1.80 6.66
N ARG A 30 -1.49 1.62 7.43
CA ARG A 30 -1.04 2.64 8.40
C ARG A 30 -0.66 3.95 7.72
N CYS A 31 0.16 3.90 6.67
CA CYS A 31 0.60 5.10 5.94
C CYS A 31 -0.57 5.86 5.32
N LEU A 32 -1.55 5.16 4.73
CA LEU A 32 -2.77 5.77 4.17
C LEU A 32 -3.63 6.41 5.26
N THR A 33 -3.76 5.76 6.42
CA THR A 33 -4.52 6.32 7.57
C THR A 33 -3.88 7.61 8.07
N ILE A 34 -2.54 7.65 8.17
CA ILE A 34 -1.80 8.85 8.56
C ILE A 34 -1.95 9.95 7.50
N ALA A 35 -1.83 9.61 6.22
CA ALA A 35 -2.00 10.56 5.12
C ALA A 35 -3.41 11.18 5.12
N ALA A 36 -4.45 10.35 5.33
CA ALA A 36 -5.84 10.80 5.44
C ALA A 36 -6.05 11.73 6.65
N GLY A 37 -5.52 11.35 7.82
CA GLY A 37 -5.58 12.20 9.02
C GLY A 37 -4.85 13.53 8.84
N ALA A 38 -3.67 13.50 8.22
CA ALA A 38 -2.90 14.71 7.90
C ALA A 38 -3.65 15.63 6.93
N ALA A 39 -4.28 15.07 5.88
CA ALA A 39 -5.10 15.83 4.94
C ALA A 39 -6.34 16.42 5.61
N ALA A 40 -6.99 15.69 6.52
CA ALA A 40 -8.14 16.17 7.28
C ALA A 40 -7.75 17.34 8.21
N VAL A 41 -6.64 17.21 8.95
CA VAL A 41 -6.11 18.31 9.77
C VAL A 41 -5.77 19.52 8.91
N HIS A 42 -5.11 19.32 7.77
CA HIS A 42 -4.78 20.39 6.83
C HIS A 42 -6.03 21.09 6.26
N ALA A 43 -7.10 20.35 5.97
CA ALA A 43 -8.35 20.92 5.49
C ALA A 43 -9.02 21.85 6.52
N VAL A 44 -8.85 21.58 7.82
CA VAL A 44 -9.34 22.44 8.90
C VAL A 44 -8.35 23.58 9.21
N ILE A 45 -7.05 23.27 9.21
CA ILE A 45 -5.96 24.19 9.54
C ILE A 45 -4.91 24.14 8.41
N PRO A 46 -5.02 25.00 7.39
CA PRO A 46 -4.16 24.97 6.20
C PRO A 46 -2.65 25.13 6.49
N SER A 47 -2.26 25.64 7.65
CA SER A 47 -0.85 25.78 8.03
C SER A 47 -0.24 24.50 8.61
N MET A 48 -1.05 23.51 9.02
CA MET A 48 -0.58 22.24 9.56
C MET A 48 -0.56 21.15 8.47
N CYS A 49 0.36 20.18 8.59
CA CYS A 49 0.44 18.99 7.73
C CYS A 49 0.55 19.26 6.21
N THR A 50 1.10 20.41 5.81
CA THR A 50 1.14 20.91 4.42
C THR A 50 1.76 19.96 3.40
N LYS A 51 2.70 19.10 3.82
CA LYS A 51 3.39 18.13 2.94
C LYS A 51 3.15 16.68 3.33
N THR A 52 2.62 16.44 4.53
CA THR A 52 2.61 15.11 5.16
C THR A 52 1.77 14.10 4.38
N ALA A 53 0.59 14.49 3.89
CA ALA A 53 -0.23 13.58 3.09
C ALA A 53 0.47 13.21 1.77
N SER A 54 1.01 14.20 1.07
CA SER A 54 1.69 14.08 -0.21
C SER A 54 2.94 13.20 -0.11
N GLU A 55 3.78 13.44 0.91
CA GLU A 55 5.01 12.68 1.15
C GLU A 55 4.71 11.20 1.39
N ARG A 56 3.67 10.88 2.18
CA ARG A 56 3.27 9.50 2.44
C ARG A 56 2.74 8.80 1.19
N ILE A 57 1.99 9.49 0.34
CA ILE A 57 1.53 8.94 -0.94
C ILE A 57 2.72 8.68 -1.88
N CYS A 58 3.66 9.63 -2.00
CA CYS A 58 4.87 9.45 -2.81
C CYS A 58 5.75 8.29 -2.31
N GLU A 59 5.87 8.12 -1.00
CA GLU A 59 6.57 7.00 -0.37
C GLU A 59 5.93 5.65 -0.75
N LEU A 60 4.61 5.54 -0.60
CA LEU A 60 3.86 4.34 -0.98
C LEU A 60 3.91 4.08 -2.49
N HIS A 61 3.83 5.12 -3.31
CA HIS A 61 3.94 5.00 -4.77
C HIS A 61 5.32 4.49 -5.19
N SER A 62 6.38 4.99 -4.54
CA SER A 62 7.75 4.51 -4.77
C SER A 62 7.88 3.03 -4.38
N GLU A 63 7.30 2.61 -3.26
CA GLU A 63 7.31 1.21 -2.84
C GLU A 63 6.50 0.30 -3.76
N MET A 64 5.37 0.77 -4.31
CA MET A 64 4.56 0.02 -5.29
C MET A 64 5.29 -0.17 -6.62
N THR A 65 6.08 0.82 -7.03
CA THR A 65 6.76 0.83 -8.33
C THR A 65 8.18 0.26 -8.27
N ALA A 66 8.75 0.10 -7.08
CA ALA A 66 10.08 -0.45 -6.88
C ALA A 66 10.12 -1.99 -6.78
N GLY A 67 11.25 -2.57 -7.19
CA GLY A 67 11.59 -3.98 -6.94
C GLY A 67 10.62 -5.00 -7.55
N LYS A 68 10.37 -6.09 -6.81
CA LYS A 68 9.53 -7.22 -7.25
C LYS A 68 8.07 -6.82 -7.51
N ARG A 69 7.55 -5.79 -6.82
CA ARG A 69 6.16 -5.31 -6.95
C ARG A 69 5.93 -4.52 -8.23
N GLY A 70 6.92 -3.70 -8.62
CA GLY A 70 6.93 -3.06 -9.93
C GLY A 70 6.96 -4.07 -11.09
N ALA A 71 7.76 -5.13 -10.95
CA ALA A 71 7.84 -6.20 -11.96
C ALA A 71 6.52 -7.00 -12.10
N ALA A 72 5.84 -7.30 -10.99
CA ALA A 72 4.54 -7.98 -11.00
C ALA A 72 3.45 -7.15 -11.72
N ARG A 73 3.39 -5.83 -11.48
CA ARG A 73 2.45 -4.93 -12.15
C ARG A 73 2.67 -4.84 -13.66
N SER A 74 3.92 -4.92 -14.12
CA SER A 74 4.24 -4.92 -15.56
C SER A 74 3.79 -6.20 -16.26
N LEU A 75 3.80 -7.34 -15.56
CA LEU A 75 3.31 -8.62 -16.10
C LEU A 75 1.78 -8.64 -16.17
N GLU A 76 1.10 -8.08 -15.17
CA GLU A 76 -0.38 -8.02 -15.12
C GLU A 76 -0.98 -7.01 -16.13
N SER A 77 -0.24 -5.97 -16.51
CA SER A 77 -0.64 -5.04 -17.59
C SER A 77 -0.39 -5.59 -19.00
N ALA A 78 0.35 -6.69 -19.13
CA ALA A 78 0.70 -7.32 -20.41
C ALA A 78 -0.11 -8.60 -20.70
N ALA A 79 -0.96 -9.02 -19.75
CA ALA A 79 -1.89 -10.15 -19.85
C ALA A 79 -3.31 -9.66 -20.13
#